data_AF-A0A0B2BY90-F1
#
_entry.id   AF-A0A0B2BY90-F1
#
_cell.length_a   1.000
_cell.length_b   1.000
_cell.length_c   1.000
_cell.angle_alpha   90.00
_cell.angle_beta   90.00
_cell.angle_gamma   90.00
#
_symmetry.space_group_name_H-M   'P 1'
#
loop_
_entity.id
_entity.type
_entity.pdbx_description
1 polymer ?
#
loop_
_entity_poly.entity_id
_entity_poly.type
_entity_poly.pdbx_seq_one_letter_code
_entity_poly.pdbx_strand_id
1 'polypeptide(L)'
;MGEFVSKVEAAVDDFATILAKDGMSGAEVYSRNCEQAARQSNDILDTDYCIAFDMAAMATDLGFAQSTGMPQNIHFKMRAQILDSDYARFAEVSSNRTEIIWTQVNTVLDTSIQAAANRSGY
;
A
#
# COMPACT_ATOMS: atom_id res chain seq x y z
N MET A 1 6.05 15.90 8.80
CA MET A 1 4.70 15.52 8.35
C MET A 1 4.57 15.58 6.83
N GLY A 2 5.05 16.63 6.15
CA GLY A 2 5.00 16.71 4.67
C GLY A 2 5.67 15.53 3.94
N GLU A 3 6.88 15.15 4.34
CA GLU A 3 7.62 14.05 3.68
C GLU A 3 6.98 12.67 3.84
N PHE A 4 6.41 12.39 5.02
CA PHE A 4 5.62 11.19 5.29
C PHE A 4 4.41 11.08 4.35
N VAL A 5 3.63 12.16 4.24
CA VAL A 5 2.44 12.18 3.37
C VAL A 5 2.84 11.96 1.91
N SER A 6 3.89 12.62 1.43
CA SER A 6 4.38 12.44 0.06
C SER A 6 4.86 11.02 -0.22
N LYS A 7 5.46 10.32 0.75
CA LYS A 7 5.86 8.91 0.61
C LYS A 7 4.66 7.99 0.51
N VAL A 8 3.61 8.23 1.30
CA VAL A 8 2.36 7.45 1.21
C VAL A 8 1.66 7.69 -0.13
N GLU A 9 1.58 8.95 -0.58
CA GLU A 9 0.99 9.30 -1.90
C GLU A 9 1.76 8.62 -3.04
N ALA A 10 3.09 8.72 -3.05
CA ALA A 10 3.92 8.08 -4.07
C ALA A 10 3.73 6.55 -4.09
N ALA A 11 3.60 5.91 -2.92
CA ALA A 11 3.36 4.48 -2.84
C ALA A 11 2.01 4.07 -3.46
N VAL A 12 0.96 4.88 -3.26
CA VAL A 12 -0.36 4.65 -3.86
C VAL A 12 -0.31 4.86 -5.38
N ASP A 13 0.38 5.89 -5.86
CA ASP A 13 0.56 6.16 -7.29
C ASP A 13 1.34 5.04 -8.01
N ASP A 14 2.41 4.55 -7.37
CA ASP A 14 3.21 3.44 -7.89
C ASP A 14 2.41 2.13 -7.88
N PHE A 15 1.60 1.89 -6.85
CA PHE A 15 0.65 0.77 -6.83
C PHE A 15 -0.32 0.85 -8.01
N ALA A 16 -0.98 2.00 -8.21
CA ALA A 16 -1.92 2.17 -9.31
C ALA A 16 -1.26 1.95 -10.68
N THR A 17 -0.02 2.44 -10.84
CA THR A 17 0.77 2.26 -12.07
C THR A 17 1.09 0.79 -12.32
N ILE A 18 1.56 0.07 -11.30
CA ILE A 18 1.92 -1.35 -11.41
C ILE A 18 0.68 -2.21 -11.63
N LEU A 19 -0.42 -1.92 -10.92
CA LEU A 19 -1.69 -2.62 -11.11
C LEU A 19 -2.19 -2.47 -12.55
N ALA A 20 -2.16 -1.26 -13.12
CA ALA A 20 -2.60 -1.01 -14.48
C ALA A 20 -1.75 -1.72 -15.54
N LYS A 21 -0.44 -1.89 -15.27
CA LYS A 21 0.51 -2.46 -16.22
C LYS A 21 0.64 -3.98 -16.11
N ASP A 22 0.82 -4.48 -14.90
CA ASP A 22 1.26 -5.85 -14.61
C ASP A 22 0.26 -6.61 -13.71
N GLY A 23 -0.86 -5.96 -13.33
CA GLY A 23 -1.89 -6.54 -12.49
C GLY A 23 -1.45 -6.84 -11.06
N MET A 24 -2.28 -7.59 -10.32
CA MET A 24 -1.99 -7.97 -8.93
C MET A 24 -0.74 -8.84 -8.79
N SER A 25 -0.39 -9.63 -9.82
CA SER A 25 0.85 -10.40 -9.83
C SER A 25 2.08 -9.50 -9.88
N GLY A 26 2.05 -8.40 -10.65
CA GLY A 26 3.11 -7.39 -10.64
C GLY A 26 3.22 -6.67 -9.30
N ALA A 27 2.07 -6.32 -8.70
CA ALA A 27 2.04 -5.70 -7.38
C ALA A 27 2.66 -6.60 -6.30
N GLU A 28 2.40 -7.91 -6.34
CA GLU A 28 3.03 -8.87 -5.44
C GLU A 28 4.55 -8.91 -5.59
N VAL A 29 5.06 -8.97 -6.82
CA VAL A 29 6.52 -8.95 -7.06
C VAL A 29 7.14 -7.66 -6.54
N TYR A 30 6.49 -6.52 -6.78
CA TYR A 30 6.96 -5.24 -6.29
C TYR A 30 6.97 -5.18 -4.76
N SER A 31 5.89 -5.57 -4.12
CA SER A 31 5.75 -5.62 -2.65
C SER A 31 6.90 -6.42 -2.01
N ARG A 32 7.21 -7.61 -2.53
CA ARG A 32 8.32 -8.44 -2.03
C ARG A 32 9.67 -7.74 -2.16
N ASN A 33 9.94 -7.10 -3.29
CA ASN A 33 11.18 -6.37 -3.52
C ASN A 33 11.27 -5.12 -2.63
N CYS A 34 10.17 -4.42 -2.45
CA CYS A 34 10.06 -3.26 -1.57
C CYS A 34 10.37 -3.66 -0.13
N GLU A 35 9.72 -4.71 0.38
CA GLU A 35 9.95 -5.24 1.73
C GLU A 35 11.43 -5.62 1.93
N GLN A 36 12.04 -6.30 0.96
CA GLN A 36 13.45 -6.66 1.01
C GLN A 36 14.36 -5.42 1.08
N ALA A 37 14.09 -4.40 0.26
CA ALA A 37 14.85 -3.15 0.26
C ALA A 37 14.67 -2.37 1.56
N ALA A 38 13.42 -2.22 2.04
CA ALA A 38 13.11 -1.53 3.28
C ALA A 38 13.81 -2.18 4.48
N ARG A 39 13.84 -3.52 4.57
CA ARG A 39 14.55 -4.26 5.65
C ARG A 39 16.05 -3.96 5.70
N GLN A 40 16.65 -3.62 4.57
CA GLN A 40 18.06 -3.24 4.49
C GLN A 40 18.27 -1.74 4.74
N SER A 41 17.21 -0.95 4.68
CA SER A 41 17.21 0.48 4.98
C SER A 41 17.03 0.75 6.47
N ASN A 42 17.79 1.72 6.98
CA ASN A 42 17.59 2.31 8.30
C ASN A 42 16.63 3.52 8.23
N ASP A 43 16.09 3.82 7.05
CA ASP A 43 15.08 4.86 6.88
C ASP A 43 13.68 4.30 7.15
N ILE A 44 13.00 4.88 8.12
CA ILE A 44 11.62 4.56 8.44
C ILE A 44 10.67 4.90 7.28
N LEU A 45 10.99 5.93 6.48
CA LEU A 45 10.16 6.37 5.36
C LEU A 45 10.12 5.35 4.22
N ASP A 46 11.17 4.55 4.05
CA ASP A 46 11.16 3.44 3.10
C ASP A 46 10.22 2.31 3.57
N THR A 47 10.12 2.12 4.88
CA THR A 47 9.17 1.18 5.48
C THR A 47 7.73 1.69 5.35
N ASP A 48 7.51 2.98 5.61
CA ASP A 48 6.21 3.63 5.42
C ASP A 48 5.73 3.47 3.98
N TYR A 49 6.62 3.72 3.02
CA TYR A 49 6.33 3.59 1.60
C TYR A 49 5.90 2.16 1.25
N CYS A 50 6.67 1.14 1.65
CA CYS A 50 6.31 -0.25 1.32
C CYS A 50 5.01 -0.70 1.99
N ILE A 51 4.77 -0.26 3.24
CA ILE A 51 3.52 -0.56 3.94
C ILE A 51 2.34 0.16 3.27
N ALA A 52 2.51 1.41 2.85
CA ALA A 52 1.49 2.14 2.11
C ALA A 52 1.13 1.46 0.78
N PHE A 53 2.14 0.98 0.05
CA PHE A 53 1.96 0.19 -1.17
C PHE A 53 1.16 -1.09 -0.89
N ASP A 54 1.56 -1.86 0.11
CA ASP A 54 0.86 -3.09 0.51
C ASP A 54 -0.59 -2.78 0.88
N MET A 55 -0.82 -1.71 1.66
CA MET A 55 -2.15 -1.29 2.07
C MET A 55 -3.04 -0.92 0.89
N ALA A 56 -2.48 -0.25 -0.12
CA ALA A 56 -3.21 0.07 -1.34
C ALA A 56 -3.61 -1.18 -2.12
N ALA A 57 -2.69 -2.15 -2.22
CA ALA A 57 -2.95 -3.44 -2.82
C ALA A 57 -3.99 -4.26 -2.05
N MET A 58 -3.92 -4.28 -0.71
CA MET A 58 -4.90 -4.95 0.15
C MET A 58 -6.30 -4.37 0.01
N ALA A 59 -6.43 -3.04 0.02
CA ALA A 59 -7.72 -2.38 -0.14
C ALA A 59 -8.36 -2.71 -1.50
N THR A 60 -7.55 -2.68 -2.57
CA THR A 60 -8.00 -3.00 -3.92
C THR A 60 -8.37 -4.48 -4.08
N ASP A 61 -7.54 -5.38 -3.57
CA ASP A 61 -7.76 -6.83 -3.60
C ASP A 61 -9.02 -7.24 -2.82
N LEU A 62 -9.24 -6.63 -1.65
CA LEU A 62 -10.47 -6.81 -0.87
C LEU A 62 -11.70 -6.35 -1.65
N GLY A 63 -11.67 -5.17 -2.27
CA GLY A 63 -12.78 -4.67 -3.08
C GLY A 63 -13.09 -5.58 -4.27
N PHE A 64 -12.05 -6.03 -4.98
CA PHE A 64 -12.19 -6.98 -6.09
C PHE A 64 -12.79 -8.31 -5.64
N ALA A 65 -12.26 -8.91 -4.58
CA ALA A 65 -12.74 -10.17 -4.01
C ALA A 65 -14.21 -10.09 -3.59
N GLN A 66 -14.61 -9.00 -2.92
CA GLN A 66 -16.00 -8.78 -2.52
C GLN A 66 -16.95 -8.63 -3.73
N SER A 67 -16.52 -7.95 -4.79
CA SER A 67 -17.35 -7.71 -5.98
C SER A 67 -17.50 -8.94 -6.88
N THR A 68 -16.51 -9.83 -6.90
CA THR A 68 -16.46 -10.98 -7.83
C THR A 68 -16.70 -12.33 -7.16
N GLY A 69 -16.62 -12.40 -5.83
CA GLY A 69 -16.64 -13.65 -5.08
C GLY A 69 -15.34 -14.48 -5.22
N MET A 70 -14.32 -13.93 -5.88
CA MET A 70 -13.01 -14.56 -5.97
C MET A 70 -12.24 -14.45 -4.64
N PRO A 71 -11.38 -15.42 -4.31
CA PRO A 71 -10.52 -15.31 -3.13
C PRO A 71 -9.51 -14.16 -3.30
N GLN A 72 -9.18 -13.51 -2.19
CA GLN A 72 -8.08 -12.55 -2.10
C GLN A 72 -6.74 -13.17 -2.47
N ASN A 73 -5.81 -12.33 -2.94
CA ASN A 73 -4.42 -12.68 -3.10
C ASN A 73 -3.80 -13.04 -1.74
N ILE A 74 -3.22 -14.25 -1.66
CA ILE A 74 -2.68 -14.80 -0.41
C ILE A 74 -1.50 -13.98 0.14
N HIS A 75 -0.67 -13.39 -0.73
CA HIS A 75 0.45 -12.55 -0.33
C HIS A 75 -0.04 -11.33 0.46
N PHE A 76 -0.99 -10.57 -0.11
CA PHE A 76 -1.51 -9.37 0.54
C PHE A 76 -2.33 -9.69 1.80
N LYS A 77 -3.05 -10.82 1.82
CA LYS A 77 -3.69 -11.32 3.05
C LYS A 77 -2.69 -11.62 4.17
N MET A 78 -1.53 -12.18 3.86
CA MET A 78 -0.48 -12.44 4.85
C MET A 78 0.21 -11.15 5.30
N ARG A 79 0.51 -10.23 4.36
CA ARG A 79 1.12 -8.94 4.68
C ARG A 79 0.29 -8.15 5.70
N ALA A 80 -1.04 -8.16 5.58
CA ALA A 80 -1.97 -7.55 6.55
C ALA A 80 -1.69 -7.94 8.02
N GLN A 81 -1.20 -9.16 8.25
CA GLN A 81 -0.99 -9.71 9.59
C GLN A 81 0.36 -9.30 10.20
N ILE A 82 1.28 -8.76 9.40
CA ILE A 82 2.67 -8.54 9.80
C ILE A 82 3.16 -7.10 9.62
N LEU A 83 2.33 -6.17 9.15
CA LEU A 83 2.73 -4.76 8.90
C LEU A 83 3.33 -4.09 10.13
N ASP A 84 2.73 -4.29 11.32
CA ASP A 84 3.25 -3.71 12.56
C ASP A 84 4.64 -4.28 12.92
N SER A 85 4.88 -5.56 12.58
CA SER A 85 6.15 -6.21 12.89
C SER A 85 7.32 -5.68 12.06
N ASP A 86 7.05 -5.10 10.88
CA ASP A 86 8.09 -4.47 10.07
C ASP A 86 8.69 -3.25 10.80
N TYR A 87 7.97 -2.64 11.74
CA TYR A 87 8.48 -1.52 12.53
C TYR A 87 9.33 -1.93 13.75
N ALA A 88 9.42 -3.23 14.08
CA ALA A 88 10.10 -3.69 15.30
C ALA A 88 11.56 -3.22 15.43
N ARG A 89 12.21 -2.85 14.32
CA ARG A 89 13.60 -2.34 14.28
C ARG A 89 13.74 -0.85 14.56
N PHE A 90 12.65 -0.09 14.65
CA PHE A 90 12.67 1.35 14.89
C PHE A 90 12.14 1.68 16.29
N ALA A 91 13.04 2.05 17.19
CA ALA A 91 12.69 2.34 18.59
C ALA A 91 11.76 3.56 18.77
N GLU A 92 11.68 4.43 17.77
CA GLU A 92 10.93 5.70 17.82
C GLU A 92 9.55 5.63 17.15
N VAL A 93 9.12 4.46 16.66
CA VAL A 93 7.83 4.32 15.98
C VAL A 93 6.67 4.52 16.96
N SER A 94 5.74 5.39 16.60
CA SER A 94 4.46 5.51 17.31
C SER A 94 3.63 4.25 17.12
N SER A 95 2.95 3.79 18.17
CA SER A 95 2.12 2.58 18.15
C SER A 95 0.95 2.62 17.15
N ASN A 96 0.64 3.79 16.59
CA ASN A 96 -0.45 4.02 15.65
C ASN A 96 0.04 4.32 14.22
N ARG A 97 1.33 4.09 13.91
CA ARG A 97 1.90 4.47 12.61
C ARG A 97 1.21 3.79 11.43
N THR A 98 0.94 2.49 11.52
CA THR A 98 0.19 1.73 10.51
C THR A 98 -1.25 2.24 10.35
N GLU A 99 -1.92 2.61 11.44
CA GLU A 99 -3.26 3.22 11.40
C GLU A 99 -3.26 4.57 10.67
N ILE A 100 -2.24 5.40 10.91
CA ILE A 100 -2.06 6.69 10.21
C ILE A 100 -1.85 6.44 8.72
N ILE A 101 -0.97 5.50 8.36
CA ILE A 101 -0.73 5.14 6.95
C ILE A 101 -2.02 4.64 6.30
N TRP A 102 -2.77 3.77 6.98
CA TRP A 102 -4.02 3.23 6.47
C TRP A 102 -5.05 4.34 6.18
N THR A 103 -5.17 5.32 7.08
CA THR A 103 -6.07 6.47 6.88
C THR A 103 -5.63 7.31 5.67
N GLN A 104 -4.34 7.57 5.53
CA GLN A 104 -3.80 8.32 4.41
C GLN A 104 -3.97 7.57 3.09
N VAL A 105 -3.66 6.26 3.04
CA VAL A 105 -3.84 5.42 1.85
C VAL A 105 -5.28 5.46 1.35
N ASN A 106 -6.26 5.27 2.23
CA ASN A 106 -7.67 5.31 1.83
C ASN A 106 -8.08 6.70 1.32
N THR A 107 -7.58 7.78 1.93
CA THR A 107 -7.85 9.16 1.47
C THR A 107 -7.31 9.37 0.05
N VAL A 108 -6.09 8.90 -0.23
CA VAL A 108 -5.45 9.05 -1.55
C VAL A 108 -6.10 8.14 -2.60
N LEU A 109 -6.43 6.90 -2.24
CA LEU A 109 -7.13 5.97 -3.13
C LEU A 109 -8.52 6.48 -3.53
N ASP A 110 -9.31 6.97 -2.56
CA ASP A 110 -10.61 7.54 -2.83
C ASP A 110 -10.51 8.73 -3.79
N THR A 111 -9.53 9.61 -3.57
CA THR A 111 -9.27 10.76 -4.45
C THR A 111 -8.86 10.30 -5.85
N SER A 112 -8.03 9.27 -5.95
CA SER A 112 -7.53 8.73 -7.23
C SER A 112 -8.63 8.04 -8.02
N ILE A 113 -9.47 7.25 -7.36
CA ILE A 113 -10.66 6.61 -7.93
C ILE A 113 -11.66 7.67 -8.40
N GLN A 114 -11.95 8.68 -7.58
CA GLN A 114 -12.82 9.80 -7.97
C GLN A 114 -12.26 10.57 -9.17
N ALA A 115 -10.95 10.80 -9.22
CA ALA A 115 -10.29 11.47 -10.34
C ALA A 115 -10.29 10.62 -11.63
N ALA A 116 -10.22 9.30 -11.53
CA ALA A 116 -10.34 8.38 -12.68
C ALA A 116 -11.79 8.29 -13.19
N ALA A 117 -12.77 8.24 -12.28
CA ALA A 117 -14.19 8.25 -12.63
C ALA A 117 -14.60 9.55 -13.34
N ASN A 118 -14.15 10.71 -12.84
CA ASN A 118 -14.44 12.01 -13.45
C ASN A 118 -13.79 12.21 -14.83
N ARG A 119 -12.71 11.48 -15.14
CA ARG A 119 -12.06 11.51 -16.47
C ARG A 119 -12.71 10.57 -17.48
N SER A 120 -13.49 9.60 -17.02
CA SER A 120 -14.06 8.53 -17.86
C SER A 120 -15.50 8.81 -18.29
N GLY A 121 -15.96 10.08 -18.25
CA GLY A 121 -17.34 10.50 -18.52
C GLY A 121 -18.10 9.63 -19.52
N TYR A 122 -18.86 8.68 -18.97
CA TYR A 122 -19.97 7.97 -19.60
C TYR A 122 -21.25 8.40 -18.89
#